data_AF-A0A521GMR7-F1
#
_entry.id   AF-A0A521GMR7-F1
#
_cell.length_a   1.000
_cell.length_b   1.000
_cell.length_c   1.000
_cell.angle_alpha   90.00
_cell.angle_beta   90.00
_cell.angle_gamma   90.00
#
_symmetry.space_group_name_H-M   'P 1'
#
loop_
_entity.id
_entity.type
_entity.pdbx_description
1 polymer ?
#
loop_
_entity_poly.entity_id
_entity_poly.type
_entity_poly.pdbx_seq_one_letter_code
_entity_poly.pdbx_strand_id
1 'polypeptide(L)'
;MDAQWETHVRGLISWVESTFGVSQYGATIIKEQEAFAHPMGSHTSRYASVNALLYERTGDTAAKEKAYRAYNWSTYMARSNGVVIDGPEVNNQWFTDGYGDYVRHFMVGMGAVPQWSPTAENHLLQTTSLVKSVTYSTGSITYQTFDASSTETLHLTAKPSSVQAGGTSLLERSDLSAPGWTYDATTGTVKVFHTNSASVAVQY
;
A
#
# COMPACT_ATOMS: atom_id res chain seq x y z
N MET A 1 -20.87 6.83 3.00
CA MET A 1 -19.59 6.92 3.74
C MET A 1 -19.84 7.75 4.99
N ASP A 2 -19.11 7.49 6.08
CA ASP A 2 -19.15 8.32 7.28
C ASP A 2 -18.66 9.74 6.95
N ALA A 3 -19.48 10.77 7.22
CA ALA A 3 -19.12 12.16 6.93
C ALA A 3 -18.01 12.71 7.84
N GLN A 4 -17.70 12.03 8.94
CA GLN A 4 -16.67 12.40 9.91
C GLN A 4 -15.50 11.41 9.92
N TRP A 5 -15.36 10.61 8.85
CA TRP A 5 -14.38 9.53 8.77
C TRP A 5 -12.96 10.01 9.11
N GLU A 6 -12.55 11.18 8.63
CA GLU A 6 -11.19 11.68 8.84
C GLU A 6 -10.94 11.99 10.32
N THR A 7 -11.88 12.69 10.97
CA THR A 7 -11.82 12.98 12.40
C THR A 7 -11.77 11.70 13.23
N HIS A 8 -12.61 10.71 12.89
CA HIS A 8 -12.63 9.43 13.58
C HIS A 8 -11.33 8.65 13.40
N VAL A 9 -10.80 8.54 12.17
CA VAL A 9 -9.54 7.85 11.88
C VAL A 9 -8.37 8.50 12.63
N ARG A 10 -8.27 9.84 12.60
CA ARG A 10 -7.23 10.57 13.33
C ARG A 10 -7.33 10.34 14.84
N GLY A 11 -8.55 10.38 15.40
CA GLY A 11 -8.80 10.08 16.81
C GLY A 11 -8.37 8.66 17.20
N LEU A 12 -8.68 7.66 16.37
CA LEU A 12 -8.28 6.27 16.58
C LEU A 12 -6.75 6.12 16.51
N ILE A 13 -6.08 6.75 15.55
CA ILE A 13 -4.61 6.76 15.45
C ILE A 13 -4.02 7.38 16.72
N SER A 14 -4.49 8.54 17.16
CA SER A 14 -4.00 9.19 18.38
C SER A 14 -4.23 8.35 19.64
N TRP A 15 -5.36 7.64 19.71
CA TRP A 15 -5.61 6.70 20.81
C TRP A 15 -4.63 5.53 20.79
N VAL A 16 -4.34 4.93 19.63
CA VAL A 16 -3.34 3.87 19.48
C VAL A 16 -1.94 4.37 19.89
N GLU A 17 -1.55 5.56 19.42
CA GLU A 17 -0.26 6.18 19.74
C GLU A 17 -0.10 6.42 21.25
N SER A 18 -1.15 6.92 21.92
CA SER A 18 -1.11 7.22 23.36
C SER A 18 -1.18 5.97 24.24
N THR A 19 -1.89 4.93 23.80
CA THR A 19 -2.12 3.72 24.60
C THR A 19 -0.99 2.69 24.41
N PHE A 20 -0.58 2.47 23.16
CA PHE A 20 0.34 1.40 22.79
C PHE A 20 1.66 1.90 22.22
N GLY A 21 1.77 3.19 21.87
CA GLY A 21 2.94 3.76 21.23
C GLY A 21 4.15 3.87 22.15
N VAL A 22 5.32 3.55 21.60
CA VAL A 22 6.62 3.80 22.19
C VAL A 22 7.49 4.47 21.13
N SER A 23 8.26 5.50 21.49
CA SER A 23 9.22 6.11 20.58
C SER A 23 10.53 5.33 20.60
N GLN A 24 10.95 4.79 19.47
CA GLN A 24 12.22 4.07 19.34
C GLN A 24 12.87 4.33 17.98
N TYR A 25 14.16 4.70 17.98
CA TYR A 25 14.95 4.98 16.77
C TYR A 25 14.26 5.93 15.77
N GLY A 26 13.49 6.88 16.30
CA GLY A 26 12.74 7.86 15.51
C GLY A 26 11.39 7.37 14.98
N ALA A 27 11.00 6.12 15.20
CA ALA A 27 9.68 5.59 14.86
C ALA A 27 8.75 5.55 16.09
N THR A 28 7.44 5.65 15.85
CA THR A 28 6.43 5.24 16.83
C THR A 28 6.14 3.76 16.60
N ILE A 29 6.57 2.91 17.53
CA ILE A 29 6.36 1.46 17.50
C ILE A 29 5.17 1.11 18.38
N ILE A 30 4.43 0.06 18.02
CA ILE A 30 3.16 -0.28 18.67
C ILE A 30 3.31 -1.59 19.43
N LYS A 31 2.94 -1.53 20.72
CA LYS A 31 2.80 -2.71 21.58
C LYS A 31 1.55 -3.51 21.19
N GLU A 32 1.57 -4.83 21.40
CA GLU A 32 0.47 -5.72 20.99
C GLU A 32 -0.86 -5.41 21.70
N GLN A 33 -0.89 -5.49 23.04
CA GLN A 33 -2.11 -5.31 23.84
C GLN A 33 -1.78 -5.00 25.30
N GLU A 34 -2.77 -4.57 26.09
CA GLU A 34 -2.57 -4.17 27.49
C GLU A 34 -1.99 -5.30 28.36
N ALA A 35 -2.47 -6.53 28.17
CA ALA A 35 -2.01 -7.69 28.92
C ALA A 35 -0.66 -8.25 28.41
N PHE A 36 -0.21 -7.83 27.23
CA PHE A 36 1.05 -8.26 26.61
C PHE A 36 1.71 -7.09 25.88
N ALA A 37 2.28 -6.19 26.68
CA ALA A 37 2.68 -4.86 26.25
C ALA A 37 4.08 -4.83 25.61
N HIS A 38 4.37 -5.74 24.68
CA HIS A 38 5.63 -5.78 23.94
C HIS A 38 5.49 -5.15 22.55
N PRO A 39 6.46 -4.34 22.10
CA PRO A 39 6.47 -3.84 20.72
C PRO A 39 6.55 -4.96 19.70
N MET A 40 5.58 -5.00 18.78
CA MET A 40 5.49 -6.04 17.76
C MET A 40 5.63 -5.49 16.34
N GLY A 41 6.32 -6.26 15.49
CA GLY A 41 6.53 -5.97 14.07
C GLY A 41 5.23 -5.87 13.29
N SER A 42 4.31 -6.82 13.51
CA SER A 42 2.98 -6.91 12.89
C SER A 42 2.10 -5.71 13.25
N HIS A 43 2.06 -5.34 14.53
CA HIS A 43 1.25 -4.24 15.04
C HIS A 43 1.80 -2.88 14.60
N THR A 44 3.11 -2.75 14.57
CA THR A 44 3.78 -1.54 14.06
C THR A 44 3.56 -1.38 12.56
N SER A 45 3.62 -2.47 11.77
CA SER A 45 3.32 -2.39 10.33
C SER A 45 1.84 -2.12 10.06
N ARG A 46 0.93 -2.64 10.90
CA ARG A 46 -0.51 -2.30 10.86
C ARG A 46 -0.76 -0.81 11.10
N TYR A 47 -0.11 -0.23 12.10
CA TYR A 47 -0.19 1.21 12.34
C TYR A 47 0.39 2.02 11.17
N ALA A 48 1.48 1.54 10.57
CA ALA A 48 2.06 2.16 9.38
C ALA A 48 1.10 2.14 8.20
N SER A 49 0.36 1.05 7.96
CA SER A 49 -0.59 0.94 6.85
C SER A 49 -1.77 1.88 6.98
N VAL A 50 -2.31 2.06 8.19
CA VAL A 50 -3.39 3.02 8.43
C VAL A 50 -2.91 4.46 8.20
N ASN A 51 -1.69 4.81 8.63
CA ASN A 51 -1.11 6.13 8.35
C ASN A 51 -0.84 6.35 6.85
N ALA A 52 -0.38 5.32 6.13
CA ALA A 52 -0.19 5.39 4.68
C ALA A 52 -1.52 5.61 3.95
N LEU A 53 -2.58 4.91 4.34
CA LEU A 53 -3.94 5.10 3.81
C LEU A 53 -4.50 6.51 4.13
N LEU A 54 -4.21 7.03 5.33
CA LEU A 54 -4.58 8.41 5.66
C LEU A 54 -3.89 9.41 4.73
N TYR A 55 -2.59 9.24 4.48
CA TYR A 55 -1.87 10.05 3.48
C TYR A 55 -2.48 9.91 2.08
N GLU A 56 -2.79 8.70 1.63
CA GLU A 56 -3.39 8.46 0.31
C GLU A 56 -4.69 9.26 0.11
N ARG A 57 -5.49 9.40 1.18
CA ARG A 57 -6.79 10.07 1.15
C ARG A 57 -6.73 11.58 1.37
N THR A 58 -5.71 12.08 2.07
CA THR A 58 -5.67 13.49 2.55
C THR A 58 -4.48 14.28 2.06
N GLY A 59 -3.42 13.62 1.61
CA GLY A 59 -2.11 14.24 1.34
C GLY A 59 -1.30 14.56 2.60
N ASP A 60 -1.71 14.10 3.79
CA ASP A 60 -1.00 14.36 5.05
C ASP A 60 0.42 13.78 5.08
N THR A 61 1.41 14.64 4.89
CA THR A 61 2.82 14.26 4.84
C THR A 61 3.37 13.83 6.20
N ALA A 62 2.77 14.25 7.32
CA ALA A 62 3.17 13.78 8.65
C ALA A 62 2.71 12.34 8.85
N ALA A 63 1.50 11.98 8.39
CA ALA A 63 1.04 10.58 8.38
C ALA A 63 1.94 9.71 7.49
N LYS A 64 2.31 10.20 6.30
CA LYS A 64 3.28 9.51 5.43
C LYS A 64 4.61 9.25 6.12
N GLU A 65 5.15 10.23 6.82
CA GLU A 65 6.43 10.10 7.54
C GLU A 65 6.33 9.11 8.71
N LYS A 66 5.24 9.17 9.49
CA LYS A 66 4.95 8.18 10.54
C LYS A 66 4.93 6.76 9.99
N ALA A 67 4.23 6.55 8.87
CA ALA A 67 4.16 5.27 8.19
C ALA A 67 5.54 4.80 7.71
N TYR A 68 6.30 5.67 7.03
CA TYR A 68 7.64 5.35 6.53
C TYR A 68 8.56 4.85 7.65
N ARG A 69 8.60 5.56 8.77
CA ARG A 69 9.47 5.19 9.90
C ARG A 69 9.03 3.89 10.57
N ALA A 70 7.73 3.71 10.76
CA ALA A 70 7.18 2.49 11.35
C ALA A 70 7.43 1.27 10.45
N TYR A 71 7.27 1.38 9.13
CA TYR A 71 7.63 0.29 8.21
C TYR A 71 9.11 -0.06 8.27
N ASN A 72 9.99 0.94 8.24
CA ASN A 72 11.43 0.72 8.36
C ASN A 72 11.77 -0.02 9.65
N TRP A 73 11.21 0.39 10.79
CA TRP A 73 11.40 -0.31 12.05
C TRP A 73 10.91 -1.77 11.97
N SER A 74 9.71 -1.98 11.42
CA SER A 74 9.15 -3.33 11.26
C SER A 74 10.05 -4.25 10.44
N THR A 75 10.79 -3.73 9.45
CA THR A 75 11.71 -4.57 8.62
C THR A 75 12.78 -5.30 9.42
N TYR A 76 13.18 -4.82 10.60
CA TYR A 76 14.16 -5.51 11.46
C TYR A 76 13.66 -6.85 12.01
N MET A 77 12.36 -7.14 11.90
CA MET A 77 11.77 -8.41 12.28
C MET A 77 11.96 -9.48 11.19
N ALA A 78 12.22 -9.07 9.95
CA ALA A 78 12.48 -9.97 8.83
C ALA A 78 13.98 -10.30 8.75
N ARG A 79 14.31 -11.56 9.01
CA ARG A 79 15.67 -12.09 8.88
C ARG A 79 15.98 -12.39 7.41
N SER A 80 17.27 -12.42 7.07
CA SER A 80 17.75 -12.69 5.70
C SER A 80 17.37 -14.08 5.15
N ASN A 81 16.98 -15.02 6.01
CA ASN A 81 16.50 -16.35 5.63
C ASN A 81 14.97 -16.44 5.46
N GLY A 82 14.26 -15.31 5.45
CA GLY A 82 12.80 -15.25 5.28
C GLY A 82 12.00 -15.55 6.55
N VAL A 83 12.66 -15.76 7.69
CA VAL A 83 11.99 -15.85 8.98
C VAL A 83 11.56 -14.47 9.46
N VAL A 84 10.32 -14.32 9.87
CA VAL A 84 9.79 -13.11 10.50
C VAL A 84 9.45 -13.39 11.96
N ILE A 85 10.05 -12.63 12.87
CA ILE A 85 9.76 -12.72 14.31
C ILE A 85 8.65 -11.74 14.73
N ASP A 86 7.97 -12.03 15.83
CA ASP A 86 6.88 -11.19 16.37
C ASP A 86 7.36 -9.80 16.82
N GLY A 87 8.50 -9.72 17.48
CA GLY A 87 9.14 -8.49 17.93
C GLY A 87 10.57 -8.71 18.38
N PRO A 88 11.36 -7.65 18.61
CA PRO A 88 12.78 -7.79 18.92
C PRO A 88 13.06 -8.38 20.30
N GLU A 89 12.16 -8.16 21.26
CA GLU A 89 12.30 -8.61 22.65
C GLU A 89 11.81 -10.05 22.83
N VAL A 90 10.57 -10.32 22.38
CA VAL A 90 9.96 -11.65 22.49
C VAL A 90 10.63 -12.64 21.52
N ASN A 91 10.96 -12.16 20.32
CA ASN A 91 11.82 -12.85 19.34
C ASN A 91 11.37 -14.27 18.98
N ASN A 92 10.05 -14.49 18.98
CA ASN A 92 9.46 -15.77 18.63
C ASN A 92 9.03 -15.80 17.16
N GLN A 93 8.97 -17.02 16.62
CA GLN A 93 8.34 -17.27 15.34
C GLN A 93 6.87 -17.57 15.59
N TRP A 94 5.99 -16.68 15.17
CA TRP A 94 4.57 -16.84 15.31
C TRP A 94 3.88 -16.67 13.97
N PHE A 95 3.10 -17.67 13.54
CA PHE A 95 2.62 -17.73 12.16
C PHE A 95 1.73 -16.53 11.79
N THR A 96 0.76 -16.21 12.65
CA THR A 96 -0.18 -15.11 12.37
C THR A 96 0.51 -13.77 12.38
N ASP A 97 1.45 -13.55 13.28
CA ASP A 97 2.12 -12.26 13.41
C ASP A 97 3.19 -12.08 12.35
N GLY A 98 4.08 -13.07 12.17
CA GLY A 98 5.19 -12.99 11.23
C GLY A 98 4.80 -13.15 9.76
N TYR A 99 3.76 -13.94 9.43
CA TYR A 99 3.45 -14.29 8.04
C TYR A 99 2.04 -13.89 7.61
N GLY A 100 1.06 -13.97 8.52
CA GLY A 100 -0.31 -13.59 8.23
C GLY A 100 -0.50 -12.08 8.21
N ASP A 101 -0.20 -11.41 9.31
CA ASP A 101 -0.51 -10.01 9.56
C ASP A 101 0.61 -9.07 9.12
N TYR A 102 1.87 -9.42 9.35
CA TYR A 102 3.00 -8.54 9.05
C TYR A 102 3.08 -8.11 7.59
N VAL A 103 3.13 -9.06 6.64
CA VAL A 103 3.46 -8.76 5.22
C VAL A 103 2.37 -7.97 4.50
N ARG A 104 1.08 -8.23 4.81
CA ARG A 104 -0.05 -7.60 4.11
C ARG A 104 -0.04 -6.08 4.30
N HIS A 105 0.45 -5.61 5.45
CA HIS A 105 0.50 -4.18 5.74
C HIS A 105 1.48 -3.46 4.83
N PHE A 106 2.64 -4.05 4.55
CA PHE A 106 3.59 -3.49 3.56
C PHE A 106 2.97 -3.40 2.16
N MET A 107 2.18 -4.40 1.75
CA MET A 107 1.46 -4.35 0.47
C MET A 107 0.46 -3.19 0.42
N VAL A 108 -0.29 -2.96 1.51
CA VAL A 108 -1.18 -1.79 1.65
C VAL A 108 -0.38 -0.48 1.59
N GLY A 109 0.76 -0.40 2.27
CA GLY A 109 1.64 0.75 2.25
C GLY A 109 2.18 1.09 0.86
N MET A 110 2.62 0.07 0.09
CA MET A 110 3.07 0.26 -1.29
C MET A 110 1.92 0.65 -2.22
N GLY A 111 0.70 0.17 -2.01
CA GLY A 111 -0.48 0.66 -2.74
C GLY A 111 -0.74 2.15 -2.49
N ALA A 112 -0.76 2.54 -1.21
CA ALA A 112 -1.03 3.90 -0.77
C ALA A 112 0.08 4.89 -1.15
N VAL A 113 1.34 4.43 -1.20
CA VAL A 113 2.52 5.22 -1.55
C VAL A 113 3.36 4.45 -2.58
N PRO A 114 2.98 4.49 -3.87
CA PRO A 114 3.59 3.66 -4.92
C PRO A 114 5.10 3.74 -5.04
N GLN A 115 5.70 4.91 -4.76
CA GLN A 115 7.14 5.11 -4.82
C GLN A 115 7.95 4.33 -3.75
N TRP A 116 7.28 3.65 -2.81
CA TRP A 116 7.94 2.75 -1.86
C TRP A 116 8.14 1.34 -2.41
N SER A 117 7.55 1.01 -3.55
CA SER A 117 7.89 -0.21 -4.28
C SER A 117 9.28 -0.08 -4.95
N PRO A 118 9.92 -1.20 -5.36
CA PRO A 118 11.25 -1.16 -5.94
C PRO A 118 11.33 -0.23 -7.17
N THR A 119 12.27 0.72 -7.17
CA THR A 119 12.37 1.81 -8.17
C THR A 119 12.68 1.35 -9.59
N ALA A 120 13.21 0.14 -9.75
CA ALA A 120 13.61 -0.45 -11.03
C ALA A 120 12.64 -1.54 -11.53
N GLU A 121 11.48 -1.69 -10.89
CA GLU A 121 10.52 -2.74 -11.20
C GLU A 121 9.13 -2.15 -11.48
N ASN A 122 8.35 -2.86 -12.30
CA ASN A 122 7.00 -2.48 -12.66
C ASN A 122 6.01 -3.37 -11.90
N HIS A 123 5.04 -2.76 -11.20
CA HIS A 123 4.14 -3.48 -10.30
C HIS A 123 2.71 -2.95 -10.39
N LEU A 124 1.73 -3.86 -10.38
CA LEU A 124 0.35 -3.54 -10.00
C LEU A 124 0.25 -3.57 -8.47
N LEU A 125 -0.03 -2.43 -7.84
CA LEU A 125 0.11 -2.25 -6.39
C LEU A 125 -1.22 -2.18 -5.64
N GLN A 126 -2.27 -1.65 -6.26
CA GLN A 126 -3.59 -1.51 -5.63
C GLN A 126 -4.69 -1.59 -6.68
N THR A 127 -5.85 -2.07 -6.27
CA THR A 127 -7.06 -2.20 -7.10
C THR A 127 -8.30 -1.98 -6.24
N THR A 128 -9.38 -1.46 -6.83
CA THR A 128 -10.69 -1.38 -6.18
C THR A 128 -11.58 -2.61 -6.46
N SER A 129 -11.07 -3.60 -7.20
CA SER A 129 -11.75 -4.87 -7.52
C SER A 129 -10.84 -6.05 -7.14
N LEU A 130 -11.37 -7.27 -7.14
CA LEU A 130 -10.52 -8.46 -7.09
C LEU A 130 -9.75 -8.61 -8.41
N VAL A 131 -8.44 -8.89 -8.35
CA VAL A 131 -7.63 -9.27 -9.52
C VAL A 131 -7.72 -10.78 -9.72
N LYS A 132 -8.14 -11.19 -10.91
CA LYS A 132 -8.24 -12.60 -11.34
C LYS A 132 -6.92 -13.12 -11.91
N SER A 133 -6.19 -12.26 -12.62
CA SER A 133 -4.90 -12.60 -13.21
C SER A 133 -4.09 -11.34 -13.49
N VAL A 134 -2.76 -11.50 -13.48
CA VAL A 134 -1.80 -10.47 -13.89
C VAL A 134 -0.66 -11.16 -14.64
N THR A 135 -0.26 -10.58 -15.77
CA THR A 135 0.86 -11.04 -16.59
C THR A 135 1.82 -9.88 -16.78
N TYR A 136 3.06 -10.10 -16.37
CA TYR A 136 4.18 -9.20 -16.58
C TYR A 136 4.95 -9.65 -17.82
N SER A 137 5.25 -8.73 -18.72
CA SER A 137 6.01 -8.99 -19.94
C SER A 137 6.92 -7.80 -20.24
N THR A 138 7.89 -7.99 -21.12
CA THR A 138 8.75 -6.88 -21.58
C THR A 138 7.86 -5.79 -22.20
N GLY A 139 7.89 -4.60 -21.61
CA GLY A 139 7.13 -3.42 -22.06
C GLY A 139 5.61 -3.50 -21.87
N SER A 140 5.10 -4.45 -21.06
CA SER A 140 3.66 -4.46 -20.76
C SER A 140 3.28 -5.18 -19.46
N ILE A 141 2.20 -4.68 -18.86
CA ILE A 141 1.43 -5.37 -17.83
C ILE A 141 0.01 -5.54 -18.34
N THR A 142 -0.48 -6.78 -18.32
CA THR A 142 -1.89 -7.06 -18.59
C THR A 142 -2.51 -7.67 -17.35
N TYR A 143 -3.74 -7.29 -17.02
CA TYR A 143 -4.45 -7.81 -15.86
C TYR A 143 -5.94 -7.96 -16.15
N GLN A 144 -6.56 -8.85 -15.39
CA GLN A 144 -8.00 -9.05 -15.39
C GLN A 144 -8.57 -8.84 -13.98
N THR A 145 -9.59 -8.01 -13.87
CA THR A 145 -10.33 -7.77 -12.64
C THR A 145 -11.62 -8.59 -12.58
N PHE A 146 -12.27 -8.62 -11.42
CA PHE A 146 -13.59 -9.19 -11.26
C PHE A 146 -14.65 -8.26 -11.82
N ASP A 147 -14.62 -6.99 -11.40
CA ASP A 147 -15.54 -5.96 -11.84
C ASP A 147 -15.11 -5.36 -13.18
N ALA A 148 -16.08 -5.09 -14.05
CA ALA A 148 -15.83 -4.39 -15.31
C ALA A 148 -15.53 -2.89 -15.13
N SER A 149 -15.64 -2.39 -13.89
CA SER A 149 -15.37 -1.01 -13.50
C SER A 149 -14.53 -1.00 -12.24
N SER A 150 -13.27 -0.60 -12.35
CA SER A 150 -12.35 -0.51 -11.22
C SER A 150 -11.26 0.53 -11.48
N THR A 151 -10.57 0.89 -10.39
CA THR A 151 -9.38 1.74 -10.43
C THR A 151 -8.18 0.98 -9.91
N GLU A 152 -7.11 0.98 -10.70
CA GLU A 152 -5.86 0.33 -10.40
C GLU A 152 -4.75 1.35 -10.25
N THR A 153 -3.85 1.11 -9.31
CA THR A 153 -2.61 1.88 -9.14
C THR A 153 -1.43 0.98 -9.46
N LEU A 154 -0.57 1.45 -10.36
CA LEU A 154 0.67 0.83 -10.77
C LEU A 154 1.84 1.74 -10.43
N HIS A 155 3.00 1.15 -10.21
CA HIS A 155 4.27 1.83 -10.29
C HIS A 155 5.01 1.33 -11.52
N LEU A 156 5.41 2.24 -12.41
CA LEU A 156 6.12 1.94 -13.63
C LEU A 156 7.44 2.68 -13.71
N THR A 157 8.43 2.04 -14.33
CA THR A 157 9.76 2.62 -14.59
C THR A 157 9.79 3.58 -15.77
N ALA A 158 8.70 3.63 -16.56
CA ALA A 158 8.55 4.48 -17.73
C ALA A 158 7.09 4.91 -17.90
N LYS A 159 6.88 6.04 -18.59
CA LYS A 159 5.54 6.53 -18.92
C LYS A 159 4.84 5.52 -19.85
N PRO A 160 3.55 5.17 -19.62
CA PRO A 160 2.79 4.37 -20.56
C PRO A 160 2.74 4.98 -21.96
N SER A 161 2.98 4.16 -22.97
CA SER A 161 2.75 4.49 -24.38
C SER A 161 1.29 4.24 -24.80
N SER A 162 0.63 3.27 -24.17
CA SER A 162 -0.81 3.06 -24.33
C SER A 162 -1.43 2.36 -23.11
N VAL A 163 -2.71 2.66 -22.86
CA VAL A 163 -3.54 1.95 -21.88
C VAL A 163 -4.86 1.60 -22.55
N GLN A 164 -5.29 0.35 -22.47
CA GLN A 164 -6.51 -0.13 -23.11
C GLN A 164 -7.36 -0.96 -22.14
N ALA A 165 -8.68 -0.82 -22.22
CA ALA A 165 -9.65 -1.68 -21.54
C ALA A 165 -10.52 -2.38 -22.57
N GLY A 166 -10.53 -3.71 -22.59
CA GLY A 166 -11.28 -4.50 -23.59
C GLY A 166 -10.90 -4.18 -25.05
N GLY A 167 -9.64 -3.79 -25.30
CA GLY A 167 -9.16 -3.36 -26.62
C GLY A 167 -9.52 -1.91 -27.00
N THR A 168 -10.18 -1.16 -26.12
CA THR A 168 -10.47 0.25 -26.33
C THR A 168 -9.45 1.12 -25.61
N SER A 169 -8.81 2.06 -26.32
CA SER A 169 -7.84 2.99 -25.74
C SER A 169 -8.47 3.91 -24.69
N LEU A 170 -7.80 4.02 -23.54
CA LEU A 170 -8.12 4.97 -22.49
C LEU A 170 -7.26 6.23 -22.65
N LEU A 171 -7.87 7.40 -22.43
CA LEU A 171 -7.20 8.69 -22.56
C LEU A 171 -6.32 8.97 -21.33
N GLU A 172 -5.16 9.58 -21.55
CA GLU A 172 -4.39 10.23 -20.49
C GLU A 172 -5.17 11.46 -19.99
N ARG A 173 -5.24 11.65 -18.67
CA ARG A 173 -6.02 12.72 -18.02
C ARG A 173 -5.21 13.38 -16.92
N SER A 174 -5.69 14.54 -16.46
CA SER A 174 -5.21 15.21 -15.25
C SER A 174 -5.76 14.59 -13.96
N ASP A 175 -6.93 13.95 -14.04
CA ASP A 175 -7.61 13.28 -12.93
C ASP A 175 -8.48 12.11 -13.46
N LEU A 176 -9.00 11.30 -12.54
CA LEU A 176 -9.85 10.14 -12.84
C LEU A 176 -11.34 10.38 -12.54
N SER A 177 -11.84 11.60 -12.78
CA SER A 177 -13.28 11.89 -12.71
C SER A 177 -14.11 11.16 -13.79
N ALA A 178 -13.45 10.63 -14.81
CA ALA A 178 -14.02 9.79 -15.87
C ALA A 178 -12.98 8.75 -16.34
N PRO A 179 -13.38 7.69 -17.06
CA PRO A 179 -12.46 6.65 -17.51
C PRO A 179 -11.25 7.22 -18.28
N GLY A 180 -10.08 6.66 -17.98
CA GLY A 180 -8.79 7.19 -18.41
C GLY A 180 -7.65 6.71 -17.51
N TRP A 181 -6.49 7.33 -17.67
CA TRP A 181 -5.34 7.09 -16.79
C TRP A 181 -4.58 8.38 -16.51
N THR A 182 -3.87 8.42 -15.38
CA THR A 182 -2.98 9.52 -14.98
C THR A 182 -1.57 9.00 -14.82
N TYR A 183 -0.56 9.84 -15.02
CA TYR A 183 0.84 9.51 -14.75
C TYR A 183 1.56 10.62 -13.99
N ASP A 184 2.20 10.25 -12.88
CA ASP A 184 3.11 11.11 -12.13
C ASP A 184 4.56 10.72 -12.46
N ALA A 185 5.23 11.57 -13.23
CA ALA A 185 6.62 11.37 -13.65
C ALA A 185 7.64 11.44 -12.50
N THR A 186 7.28 12.04 -11.38
CA THR A 186 8.19 12.14 -10.21
C THR A 186 8.22 10.82 -9.45
N THR A 187 7.09 10.12 -9.39
CA THR A 187 6.94 8.90 -8.58
C THR A 187 6.82 7.63 -9.42
N GLY A 188 6.69 7.74 -10.74
CA GLY A 188 6.38 6.59 -11.62
C GLY A 188 4.96 6.06 -11.42
N THR A 189 4.09 6.78 -10.71
CA THR A 189 2.74 6.30 -10.38
C THR A 189 1.83 6.42 -11.60
N VAL A 190 1.18 5.32 -11.98
CA VAL A 190 0.09 5.30 -12.95
C VAL A 190 -1.18 4.91 -12.22
N LYS A 191 -2.26 5.67 -12.43
CA LYS A 191 -3.60 5.23 -12.01
C LYS A 191 -4.45 5.03 -13.25
N VAL A 192 -5.16 3.91 -13.32
CA VAL A 192 -6.04 3.56 -14.44
C VAL A 192 -7.46 3.43 -13.90
N PHE A 193 -8.41 4.19 -14.43
CA PHE A 193 -9.82 4.01 -14.20
C PHE A 193 -10.47 3.51 -15.49
N HIS A 194 -11.07 2.33 -15.45
CA HIS A 194 -11.76 1.74 -16.58
C HIS A 194 -13.21 1.41 -16.24
N THR A 195 -14.03 1.30 -17.28
CA THR A 195 -15.44 0.89 -17.22
C THR A 195 -15.74 -0.05 -18.38
N ASN A 196 -16.77 -0.89 -18.25
CA ASN A 196 -17.30 -1.78 -19.29
C ASN A 196 -16.38 -2.94 -19.74
N SER A 197 -15.18 -3.08 -19.18
CA SER A 197 -14.32 -4.25 -19.40
C SER A 197 -13.49 -4.54 -18.17
N ALA A 198 -13.32 -5.82 -17.86
CA ALA A 198 -12.46 -6.28 -16.78
C ALA A 198 -11.03 -6.60 -17.25
N SER A 199 -10.72 -6.46 -18.54
CA SER A 199 -9.39 -6.79 -19.08
C SER A 199 -8.66 -5.51 -19.47
N VAL A 200 -7.50 -5.27 -18.86
CA VAL A 200 -6.70 -4.07 -19.08
C VAL A 200 -5.30 -4.43 -19.55
N ALA A 201 -4.79 -3.65 -20.50
CA ALA A 201 -3.41 -3.72 -20.99
C ALA A 201 -2.74 -2.36 -20.86
N VAL A 202 -1.58 -2.33 -20.22
CA VAL A 202 -0.71 -1.15 -20.07
C VAL A 202 0.59 -1.45 -20.80
N GLN A 203 0.96 -0.62 -21.78
CA GLN A 203 2.21 -0.71 -22.53
C GLN A 203 3.13 0.46 -22.14
N TYR A 204 4.43 0.21 -21.98
CA TYR A 204 5.43 1.21 -21.55
C TYR A 204 6.84 0.90 -22.09
#